data_AF-A0A7D8ISK4-F1
#
_entry.id   AF-A0A7D8ISK4-F1
#
_cell.length_a   1.000
_cell.length_b   1.000
_cell.length_c   1.000
_cell.angle_alpha   90.00
_cell.angle_beta   90.00
_cell.angle_gamma   90.00
#
_symmetry.space_group_name_H-M   'P 1'
#
loop_
_entity.id
_entity.type
_entity.pdbx_description
1 polymer ?
#
loop_
_entity_poly.entity_id
_entity_poly.type
_entity_poly.pdbx_seq_one_letter_code
_entity_poly.pdbx_strand_id
1 'polypeptide(L)'
;MNLMLQNLNNIRTLRAMAREFSIDVLEEMLEKFRVVTKERREEEELQQRQLAEKQEKINAFLELMKADGINPEELFAMDSAMPRSAKKRQPRPAKYRFY
;
A
#
# COMPACT_ATOMS: atom_id res chain seq x y z
N MET A 1 -9.96 12.39 -7.34
CA MET A 1 -9.72 12.66 -5.90
C MET A 1 -8.62 13.71 -5.77
N ASN A 2 -8.81 14.70 -4.89
CA ASN A 2 -7.85 15.73 -4.45
C ASN A 2 -7.57 16.97 -5.34
N LEU A 3 -8.61 17.65 -5.83
CA LEU A 3 -8.49 18.98 -6.46
C LEU A 3 -8.08 20.09 -5.48
N MET A 4 -8.41 19.94 -4.19
CA MET A 4 -8.18 20.97 -3.16
C MET A 4 -6.68 21.19 -2.87
N LEU A 5 -5.89 20.12 -2.65
CA LEU A 5 -4.46 20.27 -2.36
C LEU A 5 -3.63 20.67 -3.58
N GLN A 6 -4.07 20.32 -4.79
CA GLN A 6 -3.38 20.74 -6.03
C GLN A 6 -3.41 22.26 -6.21
N ASN A 7 -4.51 22.92 -5.84
CA ASN A 7 -4.61 24.38 -5.88
C ASN A 7 -3.66 25.09 -4.89
N LEU A 8 -3.22 24.40 -3.83
CA LEU A 8 -2.21 24.90 -2.89
C LEU A 8 -0.78 24.85 -3.46
N ASN A 9 -0.53 24.04 -4.50
CA ASN A 9 0.78 23.93 -5.13
C ASN A 9 1.09 25.13 -6.05
N ASN A 10 0.07 25.81 -6.57
CA ASN A 10 0.27 27.01 -7.38
C ASN A 10 0.27 28.27 -6.50
N ILE A 11 1.43 28.92 -6.41
CA ILE A 11 1.62 30.09 -5.55
C ILE A 11 0.72 31.28 -5.93
N ARG A 12 0.30 31.40 -7.19
CA ARG A 12 -0.57 32.51 -7.63
C ARG A 12 -1.99 32.33 -7.12
N THR A 13 -2.55 31.13 -7.23
CA THR A 13 -3.87 30.79 -6.69
C THR A 13 -3.84 30.82 -5.17
N LEU A 14 -2.77 30.32 -4.54
CA LEU A 14 -2.60 30.36 -3.10
C LEU A 14 -2.58 31.79 -2.55
N ARG A 15 -1.86 32.72 -3.20
CA ARG A 15 -1.87 34.14 -2.81
C ARG A 15 -3.24 34.80 -2.99
N ALA A 16 -4.00 34.41 -4.02
CA ALA A 16 -5.34 34.95 -4.22
C ALA A 16 -6.28 34.53 -3.08
N MET A 17 -6.26 33.23 -2.73
CA MET A 17 -7.04 32.68 -1.60
C MET A 17 -6.60 33.27 -0.25
N ALA A 18 -5.29 33.45 -0.04
CA ALA A 18 -4.74 33.97 1.21
C ALA A 18 -5.14 35.42 1.53
N ARG A 19 -5.59 36.21 0.54
CA ARG A 19 -6.07 37.59 0.76
C ARG A 19 -7.36 37.64 1.58
N GLU A 20 -8.11 36.55 1.62
CA GLU A 20 -9.38 36.45 2.35
C GLU A 20 -9.18 36.14 3.84
N PHE A 21 -7.94 35.86 4.26
CA PHE A 21 -7.59 35.47 5.63
C PHE A 21 -6.62 36.46 6.29
N SER A 22 -6.66 36.56 7.62
CA SER A 22 -5.66 37.32 8.39
C SER A 22 -4.35 36.55 8.50
N ILE A 23 -3.28 37.27 8.83
CA ILE A 23 -1.94 36.68 9.02
C ILE A 23 -1.96 35.62 10.12
N ASP A 24 -2.62 35.88 11.24
CA ASP A 24 -2.69 34.94 12.37
C ASP A 24 -3.32 33.59 11.97
N VAL A 25 -4.38 33.64 11.15
CA VAL A 25 -5.05 32.43 10.64
C VAL A 25 -4.14 31.68 9.66
N LEU A 26 -3.42 32.40 8.80
CA LEU A 26 -2.47 31.78 7.88
C LEU A 26 -1.31 31.10 8.62
N GLU A 27 -0.84 31.67 9.72
CA GLU A 27 0.18 31.06 10.58
C GLU A 27 -0.34 29.77 11.26
N GLU A 28 -1.58 29.79 11.77
CA GLU A 28 -2.20 28.59 12.34
C GLU A 28 -2.38 27.48 11.29
N MET A 29 -2.82 27.83 10.08
CA MET A 29 -2.94 26.88 8.96
C MET A 29 -1.58 26.29 8.57
N LEU A 30 -0.53 27.11 8.57
CA LEU A 30 0.83 26.67 8.29
C LEU A 30 1.32 25.70 9.36
N GLU A 31 1.06 25.97 10.63
CA GLU A 31 1.44 25.07 11.72
C GLU A 31 0.74 23.71 11.61
N LYS A 32 -0.57 23.71 11.30
CA LYS A 32 -1.30 22.46 11.01
C LYS A 32 -0.70 21.71 9.82
N PHE A 33 -0.34 22.41 8.75
CA PHE A 33 0.29 21.78 7.61
C PHE A 33 1.65 21.18 7.96
N ARG A 34 2.46 21.86 8.80
CA ARG A 34 3.72 21.32 9.31
C ARG A 34 3.50 20.03 10.10
N VAL A 35 2.49 19.97 10.97
CA VAL A 35 2.14 18.75 11.71
C VAL A 35 1.82 17.61 10.74
N VAL A 36 0.93 17.84 9.76
CA VAL A 36 0.60 16.81 8.76
C VAL A 36 1.82 16.35 7.97
N THR A 37 2.75 17.26 7.61
CA THR A 37 3.98 16.87 6.92
C THR A 37 4.93 16.05 7.79
N LYS A 38 4.95 16.29 9.11
CA LYS A 38 5.77 15.49 10.05
C LYS A 38 5.19 14.09 10.19
N GLU A 39 3.89 13.99 10.43
CA GLU A 39 3.18 12.70 10.52
C GLU A 39 3.42 11.85 9.27
N ARG A 40 3.31 12.45 8.07
CA ARG A 40 3.56 11.74 6.80
C ARG A 40 5.00 11.27 6.64
N ARG A 41 5.98 12.08 7.07
CA ARG A 41 7.39 11.67 7.05
C ARG A 41 7.65 10.52 8.01
N GLU A 42 7.09 10.58 9.21
CA GLU A 42 7.22 9.52 10.20
C GLU A 42 6.57 8.21 9.74
N GLU A 43 5.38 8.29 9.11
CA GLU A 43 4.73 7.14 8.47
C GLU A 43 5.59 6.53 7.36
N GLU A 44 6.14 7.35 6.47
CA GLU A 44 7.02 6.91 5.39
C GLU A 44 8.31 6.26 5.93
N GLU A 45 8.94 6.85 6.93
CA GLU A 45 10.11 6.27 7.60
C GLU A 45 9.79 4.92 8.27
N LEU A 46 8.65 4.84 8.96
CA LEU A 46 8.21 3.60 9.60
C LEU A 46 7.96 2.50 8.57
N GLN A 47 7.31 2.84 7.46
CA GLN A 47 7.09 1.91 6.34
C GLN A 47 8.42 1.46 5.74
N GLN A 48 9.36 2.38 5.52
CA GLN A 48 10.69 2.04 5.01
C GLN A 48 11.46 1.12 5.95
N ARG A 49 11.42 1.37 7.27
CA ARG A 49 12.03 0.48 8.27
C ARG A 49 11.39 -0.90 8.27
N GLN A 50 10.07 -1.00 8.22
CA GLN A 50 9.39 -2.29 8.14
C GLN A 50 9.73 -3.06 6.86
N LEU A 51 9.87 -2.37 5.74
CA LEU A 51 10.32 -2.99 4.49
C LEU A 51 11.77 -3.46 4.60
N ALA A 52 12.66 -2.66 5.17
CA ALA A 52 14.05 -3.02 5.41
C ALA A 52 14.16 -4.25 6.33
N GLU A 53 13.47 -4.27 7.47
CA GLU A 53 13.45 -5.41 8.39
C GLU A 53 12.90 -6.69 7.72
N LYS A 54 11.86 -6.56 6.89
CA LYS A 54 11.33 -7.68 6.11
C LYS A 54 12.39 -8.18 5.12
N GLN A 55 13.06 -7.27 4.42
CA GLN A 55 14.10 -7.59 3.46
C GLN A 55 15.30 -8.29 4.13
N GLU A 56 15.74 -7.78 5.29
CA GLU A 56 16.81 -8.38 6.09
C GLU A 56 16.46 -9.79 6.55
N LYS A 57 15.24 -10.00 7.05
CA LYS A 57 14.75 -11.34 7.41
C LYS A 57 14.76 -12.27 6.21
N ILE A 58 14.25 -11.82 5.05
CA ILE A 58 14.26 -12.62 3.82
C ILE A 58 15.70 -12.98 3.44
N ASN A 59 16.62 -12.03 3.47
CA ASN A 59 18.02 -12.27 3.13
C ASN A 59 18.68 -13.27 4.09
N ALA A 60 18.44 -13.14 5.40
CA ALA A 60 18.94 -14.08 6.40
C ALA A 60 18.39 -15.50 6.18
N PHE A 61 17.10 -15.64 5.85
CA PHE A 61 16.51 -16.95 5.51
C PHE A 61 17.10 -17.52 4.22
N LEU A 62 17.34 -16.68 3.20
CA LEU A 62 17.97 -17.11 1.96
C LEU A 62 19.41 -17.60 2.17
N GLU A 63 20.17 -16.94 3.06
CA GLU A 63 21.52 -17.39 3.43
C GLU A 63 21.49 -18.74 4.16
N LEU A 64 20.57 -18.92 5.10
CA LEU A 64 20.39 -20.19 5.80
C LEU A 64 20.02 -21.33 4.83
N MET A 65 19.04 -21.11 3.95
CA MET A 65 18.61 -22.11 2.95
C MET A 65 19.77 -22.51 2.02
N LYS A 66 20.59 -21.54 1.60
CA LYS A 66 21.79 -21.81 0.81
C LYS A 66 22.82 -22.62 1.58
N ALA A 67 23.02 -22.33 2.86
CA ALA A 67 23.94 -23.09 3.72
C ALA A 67 23.49 -24.54 3.90
N ASP A 68 22.18 -24.77 4.00
CA ASP A 68 21.57 -26.11 4.06
C ASP A 68 21.50 -26.80 2.68
N GLY A 69 21.93 -26.14 1.60
CA GLY A 69 21.96 -26.68 0.24
C GLY A 69 20.59 -26.77 -0.44
N ILE A 70 19.58 -26.09 0.09
CA ILE A 70 18.20 -26.10 -0.44
C ILE A 70 18.01 -24.91 -1.38
N ASN A 71 17.69 -25.19 -2.64
CA ASN A 71 17.34 -24.14 -3.60
C ASN A 71 15.91 -23.62 -3.34
N PRO A 72 15.71 -22.31 -3.16
CA PRO A 72 14.37 -21.75 -2.88
C PRO A 72 13.38 -21.98 -4.03
N GLU A 73 13.84 -22.08 -5.28
CA GLU A 73 12.98 -22.33 -6.44
C GLU A 73 12.34 -23.72 -6.45
N GLU A 74 13.03 -24.74 -5.91
CA GLU A 74 12.51 -26.11 -5.84
C GLU A 74 11.32 -26.22 -4.85
N LEU A 75 11.34 -25.43 -3.78
CA LEU A 75 10.24 -25.31 -2.81
C LEU A 75 8.98 -24.70 -3.43
N PHE A 76 9.12 -23.63 -4.22
CA PHE A 76 7.99 -22.99 -4.91
C PHE A 76 7.41 -23.87 -6.03
N ALA A 77 8.26 -24.65 -6.71
CA ALA A 77 7.80 -25.58 -7.74
C ALA A 77 6.91 -26.70 -7.16
N MET A 78 7.21 -27.17 -5.95
CA MET A 78 6.46 -28.26 -5.29
C MET A 78 5.00 -27.89 -4.98
N ASP A 79 4.72 -26.63 -4.66
CA ASP A 79 3.35 -26.13 -4.40
C ASP A 79 2.53 -25.96 -5.69
N SER A 80 3.20 -25.69 -6.82
CA SER A 80 2.56 -25.60 -8.14
C SER A 80 2.21 -26.97 -8.74
N ALA A 81 2.80 -28.05 -8.22
CA ALA A 81 2.61 -29.42 -8.71
C ALA A 81 1.28 -30.07 -8.27
N MET A 82 0.45 -29.39 -7.46
CA MET A 82 -0.87 -29.89 -7.05
C MET A 82 -1.97 -29.23 -7.89
N PRO A 83 -2.38 -29.79 -9.05
CA PRO A 83 -3.57 -29.30 -9.73
C PRO A 83 -4.78 -29.53 -8.81
N ARG A 84 -5.31 -28.46 -8.20
CA ARG A 84 -6.64 -28.47 -7.60
C ARG A 84 -7.66 -28.62 -8.72
N SER A 85 -7.83 -29.85 -9.21
CA SER A 85 -8.94 -30.19 -10.08
C SER A 85 -10.23 -30.12 -9.26
N ALA A 86 -10.83 -28.93 -9.19
CA ALA A 86 -12.19 -28.78 -8.71
C ALA A 86 -13.10 -29.52 -9.69
N LYS A 87 -13.45 -30.78 -9.38
CA LYS A 87 -14.46 -31.54 -10.13
C LYS A 87 -15.74 -30.71 -10.16
N LYS A 88 -16.05 -30.09 -11.31
CA LYS A 88 -17.32 -29.38 -11.52
C LYS A 88 -18.44 -30.39 -11.31
N ARG A 89 -19.23 -30.18 -10.25
CA ARG A 89 -20.41 -31.00 -9.97
C ARG A 89 -21.45 -30.74 -11.05
N GLN A 90 -22.09 -31.80 -11.53
CA GLN A 90 -23.20 -31.69 -12.47
C GLN A 90 -24.32 -30.83 -11.85
N PRO A 91 -24.83 -29.81 -12.57
CA PRO A 91 -25.92 -28.98 -12.07
C PRO A 91 -27.18 -29.84 -11.88
N ARG A 92 -27.87 -29.64 -10.76
CA ARG A 92 -29.13 -30.36 -10.50
C ARG A 92 -30.21 -29.87 -11.49
N PRO A 93 -31.06 -30.77 -11.99
CA PRO A 93 -32.16 -30.38 -12.87
C PRO A 93 -33.12 -29.41 -12.17
N ALA A 94 -33.65 -28.45 -12.92
CA ALA A 94 -34.59 -27.45 -12.41
C ALA A 94 -35.90 -28.10 -11.96
N LYS A 95 -36.41 -27.66 -10.79
CA LYS A 95 -37.60 -28.24 -10.15
C LYS A 95 -38.93 -27.84 -10.82
N TYR A 96 -38.97 -26.75 -11.55
CA TYR A 96 -40.18 -26.27 -12.21
C TYR A 96 -39.89 -25.92 -13.67
N ARG A 97 -40.77 -26.39 -14.56
CA ARG A 97 -40.86 -25.95 -15.95
C ARG A 97 -42.07 -25.05 -16.05
N PHE A 98 -41.87 -23.82 -16.51
CA PHE A 98 -42.98 -22.94 -16.85
C PHE A 98 -43.58 -23.44 -18.17
N TYR A 99 -44.89 -23.64 -18.19
CA TYR A 99 -45.71 -23.82 -19.38
C TYR A 99 -46.44 -22.53 -19.67
#